data_AF-A0A5N3CSR9-F1
#
_entry.id   AF-A0A5N3CSR9-F1
#
_cell.length_a   1.000
_cell.length_b   1.000
_cell.length_c   1.000
_cell.angle_alpha   90.00
_cell.angle_beta   90.00
_cell.angle_gamma   90.00
#
_symmetry.space_group_name_H-M   'P 1'
#
loop_
_entity.id
_entity.type
_entity.pdbx_description
1 polymer ?
#
loop_
_entity_poly.entity_id
_entity_poly.type
_entity_poly.pdbx_seq_one_letter_code
_entity_poly.pdbx_strand_id
1 'polypeptide(L)' 'MSNTSSNFEMTGILLGQELRKRKTPQEKIAIIQQTMEPGMTVSHVAR' A
#
# COMPACT_ATOMS: atom_id res chain seq x y z
N MET A 1 25.26 -19.30 12.29
CA MET A 1 24.47 -18.09 12.03
C MET A 1 23.69 -18.31 10.75
N SER A 2 22.41 -18.64 10.87
CA SER A 2 21.55 -18.90 9.72
C SER A 2 21.10 -17.58 9.12
N ASN A 3 21.28 -17.41 7.81
CA ASN A 3 20.97 -16.17 7.09
C ASN A 3 19.48 -15.83 7.17
N THR A 4 19.12 -14.84 7.99
CA THR A 4 17.74 -14.38 8.22
C THR A 4 17.21 -13.46 7.11
N SER A 5 18.03 -13.10 6.11
CA SER A 5 17.66 -12.14 5.06
C SER A 5 16.57 -12.67 4.11
N SER A 6 16.54 -13.97 3.83
CA SER A 6 15.54 -14.56 2.92
C SER A 6 14.11 -14.51 3.46
N ASN A 7 13.95 -14.56 4.79
CA ASN A 7 12.63 -14.50 5.43
C ASN A 7 12.00 -13.11 5.33
N PHE A 8 12.81 -12.04 5.29
CA PHE A 8 12.34 -10.67 5.15
C PHE A 8 11.78 -10.41 3.74
N GLU A 9 12.45 -10.92 2.71
CA GLU A 9 11.99 -10.79 1.32
C GLU A 9 10.68 -11.56 1.08
N MET A 10 10.58 -12.80 1.58
CA MET A 10 9.37 -13.63 1.45
C MET A 10 8.17 -13.04 2.20
N THR A 11 8.37 -12.53 3.42
CA THR A 11 7.30 -11.89 4.19
C THR A 11 6.92 -10.52 3.64
N GLY A 12 7.84 -9.76 3.05
CA GLY A 12 7.53 -8.46 2.46
C GLY A 12 6.66 -8.54 1.21
N ILE A 13 6.85 -9.58 0.39
CA ILE A 13 6.01 -9.86 -0.79
C ILE A 13 4.62 -10.36 -0.37
N LEU A 14 4.54 -11.25 0.63
CA LEU A 14 3.26 -11.79 1.15
C LEU A 14 2.43 -10.77 1.96
N LEU A 15 3.08 -9.80 2.61
CA LEU A 15 2.42 -8.82 3.49
C LEU A 15 2.06 -7.50 2.78
N GLY A 16 2.34 -7.38 1.47
CA GLY A 16 2.16 -6.12 0.74
C GLY A 16 3.03 -5.01 1.31
N GLN A 17 4.23 -5.36 1.81
CA GLN A 17 5.26 -4.41 2.24
C GLN A 17 6.01 -3.84 1.03
N GLU A 18 5.29 -3.31 0.05
CA GLU A 18 5.70 -1.96 -0.34
C GLU A 18 5.42 -1.11 0.91
N LEU A 19 6.41 -1.08 1.82
CA LEU A 19 6.32 -0.58 3.19
C LEU A 19 5.33 0.57 3.23
N ARG A 20 4.14 0.35 3.83
CA ARG A 20 3.08 1.37 3.90
C ARG A 20 3.61 2.54 4.72
N LYS A 21 4.33 3.44 4.05
CA LYS A 21 4.78 4.70 4.61
C LYS A 21 3.54 5.52 4.89
N ARG A 22 3.51 6.19 6.04
CA ARG A 22 2.43 7.11 6.36
C ARG A 22 2.43 8.20 5.29
N LYS A 23 1.34 8.25 4.52
CA LYS A 23 1.10 9.33 3.56
C LYS A 23 0.80 10.62 4.31
N THR A 24 1.33 11.71 3.81
CA THR A 24 1.01 13.07 4.27
C THR A 24 -0.48 13.36 4.04
N PRO A 25 -1.06 14.33 4.76
CA PRO A 25 -2.45 14.75 4.53
C PRO A 25 -2.73 15.13 3.06
N GLN A 26 -1.78 15.81 2.41
CA GLN A 26 -1.86 16.24 1.02
C GLN A 26 -1.92 15.06 0.06
N GLU A 27 -1.06 14.05 0.26
CA GLU A 27 -1.08 12.83 -0.55
C GLU A 27 -2.39 12.05 -0.37
N LYS A 28 -2.95 12.03 0.84
CA LYS A 28 -4.28 11.43 1.05
C LYS A 28 -5.37 12.17 0.29
N ILE A 29 -5.37 13.50 0.31
CA ILE A 29 -6.34 14.32 -0.44
C ILE A 29 -6.23 14.07 -1.95
N ALA A 30 -5.01 14.02 -2.48
CA ALA A 30 -4.77 13.73 -3.90
C ALA A 30 -5.28 12.35 -4.31
N ILE A 31 -5.06 11.33 -3.46
CA ILE A 31 -5.58 9.97 -3.71
C ILE A 31 -7.11 9.97 -3.68
N ILE A 32 -7.73 10.63 -2.70
CA ILE A 32 -9.20 10.70 -2.62
C ILE A 32 -9.77 11.33 -3.90
N GLN A 33 -9.22 12.47 -4.34
CA GLN A 33 -9.64 13.13 -5.57
C GLN A 33 -9.52 12.20 -6.79
N GLN A 34 -8.37 11.55 -6.96
CA GLN A 34 -8.16 10.58 -8.03
C GLN A 34 -9.16 9.42 -7.98
N THR A 35 -9.47 8.89 -6.79
CA THR A 35 -10.38 7.75 -6.66
C THR A 35 -11.85 8.09 -6.81
N MET A 36 -12.20 9.37 -6.73
CA MET A 36 -13.57 9.86 -6.93
C MET A 36 -13.88 10.14 -8.40
N GLU A 37 -12.89 10.04 -9.30
CA GLU A 37 -13.11 10.21 -10.73
C GLU A 37 -13.97 9.07 -11.31
N PRO A 38 -15.00 9.40 -12.13
CA PRO A 38 -15.85 8.39 -12.76
C PRO A 38 -15.02 7.39 -13.58
N GLY A 39 -15.16 6.10 -13.26
CA GLY A 39 -14.42 5.01 -13.92
C GLY A 39 -13.23 4.47 -13.12
N MET A 40 -12.89 5.11 -12.00
CA MET A 40 -11.89 4.56 -11.09
C MET A 40 -12.49 3.46 -10.21
N THR A 41 -11.79 2.32 -10.13
CA THR A 41 -12.22 1.19 -9.29
C THR A 41 -11.47 1.23 -7.97
N VAL A 42 -12.23 1.33 -6.88
CA VAL A 42 -11.69 1.19 -5.52
C VAL A 42 -12.09 -0.16 -4.94
N SER A 43 -11.24 -0.72 -4.08
CA SER A 43 -11.53 -1.97 -3.41
C SER A 43 -12.73 -1.81 -2.46
N HIS A 44 -13.47 -2.89 -2.21
CA HIS A 44 -14.63 -2.87 -1.31
C HIS A 44 -14.28 -2.46 0.13
N VAL A 45 -13.06 -2.74 0.56
CA VAL A 45 -12.57 -2.35 1.90
C VAL A 45 -12.32 -0.83 2.01
N ALA A 46 -12.15 -0.15 0.86
CA ALA A 46 -11.88 1.28 0.77
C ALA A 46 -13.11 2.13 0.40
N ARG A 47 -14.24 1.52 0.03
CA ARG A 47 -15.52 2.18 -0.25
C ARG A 47 -16.30 2.36 1.04
#